data_AF-A0A6A7CBW1-F1
#
_entry.id   AF-A0A6A7CBW1-F1
#
_cell.length_a   1.000
_cell.length_b   1.000
_cell.length_c   1.000
_cell.angle_alpha   90.00
_cell.angle_beta   90.00
_cell.angle_gamma   90.00
#
_symmetry.space_group_name_H-M   'P 1'
#
loop_
_entity.id
_entity.type
_entity.pdbx_description
1 polymer ?
#
loop_
_entity_poly.entity_id
_entity_poly.type
_entity_poly.pdbx_seq_one_letter_code
_entity_poly.pdbx_strand_id
1 'polypeptide(L)'
;MHLLYALTLLLLTALTTAKDFKCPGDDVVNTGGCLDRKDCLYAHPDTCKKYIRCVPVDKKDPRKAVPSYNDCPEGTSWDDATKTCLEGKECH
;
A
#
# COMPACT_ATOMS: atom_id res chain seq x y z
N MET A 1 39.55 3.32 13.26
CA MET A 1 38.50 2.40 13.77
C MET A 1 37.12 3.07 13.88
N HIS A 2 37.00 4.37 14.19
CA HIS A 2 35.70 5.07 14.22
C HIS A 2 35.05 5.34 12.84
N LEU A 3 35.84 5.54 11.77
CA LEU A 3 35.28 5.77 10.42
C LEU A 3 34.55 4.54 9.85
N LEU A 4 35.01 3.33 10.18
CA LEU A 4 34.36 2.08 9.76
C LEU A 4 33.01 1.90 10.45
N TYR A 5 32.85 2.36 11.70
CA TYR A 5 31.57 2.35 12.43
C TYR A 5 30.56 3.36 11.86
N ALA A 6 31.03 4.52 11.42
CA ALA A 6 30.17 5.52 10.79
C ALA A 6 29.63 5.03 9.43
N LEU A 7 30.47 4.36 8.63
CA LEU A 7 30.03 3.76 7.36
C LEU A 7 29.04 2.61 7.55
N THR A 8 29.20 1.78 8.58
CA THR A 8 28.27 0.67 8.85
C THR A 8 26.91 1.16 9.35
N LEU A 9 26.85 2.21 10.19
CA LEU A 9 25.58 2.82 10.61
C LEU A 9 24.78 3.40 9.43
N LEU A 10 25.44 4.06 8.49
CA LEU A 10 24.81 4.63 7.28
C LEU A 10 24.19 3.56 6.37
N LEU A 11 24.87 2.40 6.23
CA LEU A 11 24.36 1.27 5.46
C LEU A 11 23.16 0.57 6.14
N LEU A 12 23.15 0.51 7.48
CA LEU A 12 22.04 -0.07 8.26
C LEU A 12 20.76 0.77 8.13
N THR A 13 20.85 2.10 8.05
CA THR A 13 19.67 2.97 7.89
C THR A 13 19.04 2.94 6.50
N ALA A 14 19.80 2.53 5.47
CA ALA A 14 19.32 2.52 4.09
C ALA A 14 18.39 1.32 3.77
N LEU A 15 18.33 0.32 4.66
CA LEU A 15 17.62 -0.94 4.42
C LEU A 15 16.16 -0.95 4.93
N THR A 16 15.73 0.04 5.70
CA THR A 16 14.48 -0.08 6.48
C THR A 16 13.57 1.13 6.34
N THR A 17 12.90 1.26 5.19
CA THR A 17 11.64 2.02 5.14
C THR A 17 10.63 1.31 4.24
N ALA A 18 10.28 0.07 4.55
CA ALA A 18 8.95 -0.41 4.14
C ALA A 18 7.96 0.43 4.97
N LYS A 19 7.36 1.45 4.37
CA LYS A 19 6.33 2.26 5.03
C LYS A 19 5.19 1.33 5.43
N ASP A 20 4.98 1.11 6.72
CA ASP A 20 3.86 0.32 7.23
C ASP A 20 2.54 1.06 6.98
N PHE A 21 1.95 0.87 5.80
CA PHE A 21 0.62 1.38 5.49
C PHE A 21 -0.42 0.78 6.43
N LYS A 22 -1.26 1.62 7.04
CA LYS A 22 -2.40 1.20 7.87
C LYS A 22 -3.70 1.50 7.14
N CYS A 23 -4.58 0.52 7.09
CA CYS A 23 -5.89 0.67 6.50
C CYS A 23 -6.71 1.74 7.24
N PRO A 24 -7.31 2.71 6.55
CA PRO A 24 -8.24 3.66 7.14
C PRO A 24 -9.51 2.93 7.60
N GLY A 25 -9.62 2.67 8.91
CA GLY A 25 -10.75 1.90 9.45
C GLY A 25 -12.12 2.55 9.23
N ASP A 26 -12.17 3.88 9.12
CA ASP A 26 -13.41 4.60 8.81
C ASP A 26 -13.89 4.33 7.38
N ASP A 27 -13.00 4.22 6.40
CA ASP A 27 -13.38 3.87 5.03
C ASP A 27 -14.01 2.46 4.99
N VAL A 28 -13.47 1.53 5.77
CA VAL A 28 -14.01 0.16 5.87
C VAL A 28 -15.42 0.17 6.45
N VAL A 29 -15.66 0.99 7.48
CA VAL A 29 -17.00 1.13 8.09
C VAL A 29 -17.97 1.81 7.11
N ASN A 30 -17.54 2.91 6.48
CA ASN A 30 -18.38 3.72 5.61
C ASN A 30 -18.78 3.00 4.30
N THR A 31 -17.95 2.06 3.85
CA THR A 31 -18.23 1.20 2.68
C THR A 31 -18.94 -0.11 3.04
N GLY A 32 -19.28 -0.33 4.31
CA GLY A 32 -19.94 -1.58 4.72
C GLY A 32 -19.05 -2.82 4.64
N GLY A 33 -17.72 -2.65 4.73
CA GLY A 33 -16.75 -3.74 4.76
C GLY A 33 -16.00 -3.97 3.44
N CYS A 34 -15.77 -2.92 2.64
CA CYS A 34 -15.01 -3.00 1.39
C CYS A 34 -15.56 -4.06 0.41
N LEU A 35 -16.87 -4.09 0.23
CA LEU A 35 -17.56 -5.11 -0.56
C LEU A 35 -17.53 -4.79 -2.06
N ASP A 36 -17.59 -3.50 -2.43
CA ASP A 36 -17.51 -3.11 -3.82
C ASP A 36 -16.08 -3.20 -4.36
N ARG A 37 -15.98 -3.36 -5.68
CA ARG A 37 -14.68 -3.57 -6.36
C ARG A 37 -13.73 -2.39 -6.25
N LYS A 38 -14.23 -1.19 -5.98
CA LYS A 38 -13.44 0.05 -5.88
C LYS A 38 -13.26 0.53 -4.44
N ASP A 39 -13.87 -0.15 -3.47
CA ASP A 39 -13.77 0.23 -2.08
C ASP A 39 -12.41 -0.15 -1.49
N CYS A 40 -11.93 0.73 -0.60
CA CYS A 40 -10.73 0.51 0.20
C CYS A 40 -9.50 0.12 -0.63
N LEU A 41 -9.37 0.71 -1.82
CA LEU A 41 -8.20 0.62 -2.68
C LEU A 41 -7.35 1.89 -2.57
N TYR A 42 -6.04 1.70 -2.40
CA TYR A 42 -5.09 2.79 -2.16
C TYR A 42 -3.80 2.56 -2.96
N ALA A 43 -3.10 3.64 -3.27
CA ALA A 43 -1.78 3.57 -3.88
C ALA A 43 -0.75 2.90 -2.95
N HIS A 44 0.14 2.09 -3.51
CA HIS A 44 1.30 1.60 -2.78
C HIS A 44 2.30 2.76 -2.58
N PRO A 45 2.90 2.94 -1.38
CA PRO A 45 3.73 4.10 -1.08
C PRO A 45 5.02 4.19 -1.89
N ASP A 46 5.59 3.03 -2.27
CA ASP A 46 6.92 2.97 -2.90
C ASP A 46 6.92 2.63 -4.39
N THR A 47 5.79 2.22 -4.98
CA THR A 47 5.74 1.81 -6.40
C THR A 47 4.35 1.96 -6.98
N CYS A 48 4.24 2.48 -8.20
CA CYS A 48 2.97 2.51 -8.92
C CYS A 48 2.61 1.17 -9.57
N LYS A 49 3.49 0.16 -9.50
CA LYS A 49 3.21 -1.19 -10.04
C LYS A 49 2.42 -2.07 -9.09
N LYS A 50 2.08 -1.55 -7.92
CA LYS A 50 1.25 -2.22 -6.92
C LYS A 50 0.18 -1.27 -6.40
N TYR A 51 -0.86 -1.86 -5.85
CA TYR A 51 -1.88 -1.16 -5.08
C TYR A 51 -2.19 -1.96 -3.83
N ILE A 52 -2.84 -1.29 -2.88
CA ILE A 52 -3.23 -1.86 -1.61
C ILE A 52 -4.74 -2.03 -1.62
N ARG A 53 -5.21 -3.23 -1.31
CA ARG A 53 -6.61 -3.49 -0.97
C ARG A 53 -6.71 -3.79 0.52
N CYS A 54 -7.51 -3.04 1.24
CA CYS A 54 -7.77 -3.36 2.64
C CYS A 54 -8.77 -4.51 2.75
N VAL A 55 -8.44 -5.50 3.58
CA VAL A 55 -9.26 -6.68 3.81
C VAL A 55 -9.71 -6.67 5.27
N PRO A 56 -11.00 -6.53 5.58
CA PRO A 56 -11.52 -6.66 6.94
C PRO A 56 -11.23 -8.08 7.47
N VAL A 57 -10.62 -8.18 8.65
CA VAL A 57 -10.26 -9.47 9.27
C VAL A 57 -11.14 -9.83 10.45
N ASP A 58 -11.92 -8.88 10.95
CA ASP A 58 -12.82 -9.07 12.09
C ASP A 58 -14.25 -8.70 11.68
N LYS A 59 -15.18 -9.67 11.76
CA LYS A 59 -16.59 -9.45 11.42
C LYS A 59 -17.33 -8.62 12.47
N LYS A 60 -16.82 -8.57 13.70
CA LYS A 60 -17.41 -7.81 14.82
C LYS A 60 -16.87 -6.39 14.88
N ASP A 61 -15.65 -6.19 14.40
CA ASP A 61 -15.00 -4.90 14.32
C ASP A 61 -14.41 -4.67 12.91
N PRO A 62 -15.23 -4.20 11.95
CA PRO A 62 -14.78 -3.99 10.57
C PRO A 62 -13.66 -2.97 10.46
N ARG A 63 -13.40 -2.14 11.49
CA ARG A 63 -12.26 -1.20 11.49
C ARG A 63 -10.92 -1.92 11.46
N LYS A 64 -10.87 -3.19 11.89
CA LYS A 64 -9.69 -4.04 11.77
C LYS A 64 -9.60 -4.60 10.35
N ALA A 65 -8.99 -3.82 9.47
CA ALA A 65 -8.57 -4.28 8.15
C ALA A 65 -7.05 -4.31 8.04
N VAL A 66 -6.55 -5.28 7.28
CA VAL A 66 -5.11 -5.43 6.98
C VAL A 66 -4.84 -5.10 5.51
N PRO A 67 -3.68 -4.50 5.19
CA PRO A 67 -3.32 -4.25 3.81
C PRO A 67 -2.98 -5.54 3.08
N SER A 68 -3.63 -5.76 1.93
CA SER A 68 -3.24 -6.75 0.93
C SER A 68 -2.58 -6.02 -0.24
N TYR A 69 -1.33 -6.36 -0.53
CA TYR A 69 -0.57 -5.79 -1.64
C TYR A 69 -0.83 -6.59 -2.90
N ASN A 70 -1.27 -5.92 -3.96
CA ASN A 70 -1.64 -6.53 -5.22
C ASN A 70 -0.80 -5.92 -6.34
N ASP A 71 -0.27 -6.77 -7.21
CA ASP A 71 0.45 -6.32 -8.39
C ASP A 71 -0.53 -5.85 -9.46
N CYS A 72 -0.19 -4.75 -10.12
CA CYS A 72 -0.83 -4.40 -11.39
C CYS A 72 -0.35 -5.36 -12.49
N PRO A 73 -1.19 -5.68 -13.49
CA PRO A 73 -0.76 -6.41 -14.67
C PRO A 73 0.47 -5.78 -15.35
N GLU A 74 1.26 -6.59 -16.04
CA GLU A 74 2.42 -6.12 -16.78
C GLU A 74 2.04 -5.00 -17.77
N GLY A 75 2.89 -3.97 -17.90
CA GLY A 75 2.63 -2.81 -18.76
C GLY A 75 1.65 -1.77 -18.18
N THR A 76 1.01 -2.06 -17.04
CA THR A 76 0.06 -1.13 -16.39
C THR A 76 0.64 -0.51 -15.11
N SER A 77 0.01 0.56 -14.63
CA SER A 77 0.34 1.25 -13.38
C SER A 77 -0.94 1.68 -12.65
N TRP A 78 -0.90 1.72 -11.31
CA TRP A 78 -2.03 2.10 -10.49
C TRP A 78 -2.51 3.53 -10.78
N ASP A 79 -3.82 3.66 -10.98
CA ASP A 79 -4.52 4.93 -11.05
C ASP A 79 -5.50 5.09 -9.90
N ASP A 80 -5.17 6.00 -8.99
CA ASP A 80 -5.96 6.23 -7.79
C ASP A 80 -7.28 6.95 -8.07
N ALA A 81 -7.35 7.76 -9.14
CA ALA A 81 -8.56 8.49 -9.51
C ALA A 81 -9.67 7.53 -9.98
N THR A 82 -9.31 6.54 -10.80
CA THR A 82 -10.25 5.54 -11.31
C THR A 82 -10.31 4.26 -10.46
N LYS A 83 -9.38 4.11 -9.51
CA LYS A 83 -9.15 2.92 -8.68
C LYS A 83 -8.92 1.67 -9.54
N THR A 84 -8.02 1.76 -10.52
CA THR A 84 -7.74 0.70 -11.51
C THR A 84 -6.30 0.80 -12.03
N CYS A 85 -5.73 -0.29 -12.53
CA CYS A 85 -4.44 -0.24 -13.23
C CYS A 85 -4.64 0.12 -14.70
N LEU A 86 -3.94 1.13 -15.20
CA LEU A 86 -4.05 1.63 -16.58
C LEU A 86 -2.75 1.43 -17.36
N GLU A 87 -2.86 1.10 -18.64
CA GLU A 87 -1.73 1.07 -19.57
C GLU A 87 -1.17 2.46 -19.82
N GLY A 88 0.14 2.55 -20.04
CA GLY A 88 0.80 3.81 -20.43
C GLY A 88 0.82 4.90 -19.35
N LYS A 89 0.25 4.64 -18.16
CA LYS A 89 0.35 5.57 -17.05
C LYS A 89 1.74 5.48 -16.42
N GLU A 90 2.45 6.61 -16.39
CA GLU A 90 3.73 6.73 -15.68
C GLU A 90 3.52 6.87 -14.17
N CYS A 91 4.46 6.36 -13.36
CA CYS A 91 4.48 6.66 -11.94
C CYS A 91 4.76 8.17 -11.78
N HIS A 92 3.90 8.91 -11.08
CA HIS A 92 4.15 10.31 -10.70
C HIS A 92 4.40 10.40 -9.20
#